data_AF-A0A929K7V3-F1
#
_entry.id   AF-A0A929K7V3-F1
#
_cell.length_a   1.000
_cell.length_b   1.000
_cell.length_c   1.000
_cell.angle_alpha   90.00
_cell.angle_beta   90.00
_cell.angle_gamma   90.00
#
_symmetry.space_group_name_H-M   'P 1'
#
loop_
_entity.id
_entity.type
_entity.pdbx_description
1 polymer ?
#
loop_
_entity_poly.entity_id
_entity_poly.type
_entity_poly.pdbx_seq_one_letter_code
_entity_poly.pdbx_strand_id
1 'polypeptide(L)'
;MILGLWVIIGLFFWMCAEVTILLFSNKELILSSFDRREGEDITSESREYNIRALTLSGLTFAGIALLIDAFSHNIQGAVDTIIILVYSFGLFLCSYKIEVLTNYRRLYWIMQEKCLNFGFLGLISSLVVFFYIEGIIIIIAVFGVFFGVIIIIHLIELWSDFKYYSERPAPKNNKV
;
A
#
# COMPACT_ATOMS: atom_id res chain seq x y z
N MET A 1 14.33 3.86 -21.23
CA MET A 1 13.04 4.15 -20.56
C MET A 1 13.03 3.35 -19.27
N ILE A 2 12.70 3.98 -18.14
CA ILE A 2 12.88 3.42 -16.79
C ILE A 2 11.66 2.52 -16.49
N LEU A 3 11.86 1.20 -16.47
CA LEU A 3 10.83 0.21 -16.13
C LEU A 3 10.20 0.49 -14.76
N GLY A 4 11.02 0.87 -13.78
CA GLY A 4 10.57 1.15 -12.43
C GLY A 4 9.56 2.30 -12.35
N LEU A 5 9.67 3.28 -13.25
CA LEU A 5 8.70 4.37 -13.34
C LEU A 5 7.31 3.87 -13.75
N TRP A 6 7.22 2.95 -14.71
CA TRP A 6 5.94 2.38 -15.13
C TRP A 6 5.28 1.55 -14.04
N VAL A 7 6.08 0.81 -13.26
CA VAL A 7 5.59 0.07 -12.09
C VAL A 7 4.98 1.04 -11.07
N ILE A 8 5.69 2.12 -10.73
CA ILE A 8 5.19 3.15 -9.80
C ILE A 8 3.90 3.78 -10.31
N ILE A 9 3.86 4.18 -11.58
CA ILE A 9 2.67 4.76 -12.21
C ILE A 9 1.49 3.79 -12.10
N GLY A 10 1.71 2.51 -12.43
CA GLY A 10 0.67 1.48 -12.33
C GLY A 10 0.16 1.30 -10.90
N LEU A 11 1.05 1.18 -9.92
CA LEU A 11 0.69 1.06 -8.51
C LEU A 11 -0.05 2.29 -7.99
N PHE A 12 0.39 3.48 -8.36
CA PHE A 12 -0.25 4.74 -7.96
C PHE A 12 -1.68 4.84 -8.53
N PHE A 13 -1.86 4.61 -9.83
CA PHE A 13 -3.19 4.67 -10.44
C PHE A 13 -4.12 3.58 -9.89
N TRP A 14 -3.61 2.39 -9.61
CA TRP A 14 -4.40 1.34 -8.98
C TRP A 14 -4.82 1.75 -7.57
N MET A 15 -3.92 2.26 -6.73
CA MET A 15 -4.27 2.77 -5.40
C MET A 15 -5.35 3.86 -5.47
N CYS A 16 -5.20 4.82 -6.39
CA CYS A 16 -6.20 5.86 -6.61
C CYS A 16 -7.54 5.29 -7.05
N ALA A 17 -7.54 4.28 -7.93
CA ALA A 17 -8.75 3.62 -8.40
C ALA A 17 -9.48 2.92 -7.25
N GLU A 18 -8.78 2.20 -6.36
CA GLU A 18 -9.40 1.55 -5.21
C GLU A 18 -10.08 2.55 -4.27
N VAL A 19 -9.35 3.59 -3.87
CA VAL A 19 -9.90 4.64 -2.99
C VAL A 19 -11.11 5.31 -3.65
N THR A 20 -11.05 5.53 -4.96
CA THR A 20 -12.15 6.13 -5.73
C THR A 20 -13.36 5.21 -5.78
N ILE A 21 -13.18 3.91 -6.04
CA ILE A 21 -14.25 2.89 -6.04
C ILE A 21 -14.95 2.86 -4.68
N LEU A 22 -14.18 2.86 -3.58
CA LEU A 22 -14.74 2.91 -2.24
C LEU A 22 -15.51 4.21 -2.02
N LEU A 23 -14.95 5.37 -2.36
CA LEU A 23 -15.66 6.66 -2.24
C LEU A 23 -16.98 6.71 -3.01
N PHE A 24 -17.06 6.05 -4.17
CA PHE A 24 -18.29 5.97 -4.95
C PHE A 24 -19.31 4.96 -4.38
N SER A 25 -18.89 3.97 -3.60
CA SER A 25 -19.81 3.00 -3.00
C SER A 25 -20.67 3.63 -1.89
N ASN A 26 -20.06 4.43 -1.01
CA ASN A 26 -20.77 5.16 0.03
C ASN A 26 -19.97 6.35 0.57
N LYS A 27 -20.01 7.46 -0.17
CA LYS A 27 -19.29 8.70 0.14
C LYS A 27 -19.60 9.23 1.54
N GLU A 28 -20.87 9.20 1.95
CA GLU A 28 -21.30 9.77 3.23
C GLU A 28 -20.72 8.98 4.41
N LEU A 29 -20.76 7.66 4.35
CA LEU A 29 -20.17 6.79 5.38
C LEU A 29 -18.65 6.94 5.43
N ILE A 30 -17.96 6.93 4.29
CA ILE A 30 -16.49 7.01 4.27
C ILE A 30 -15.96 8.37 4.77
N LEU A 31 -16.69 9.45 4.53
CA LEU A 31 -16.32 10.78 5.01
C LEU A 31 -16.76 11.06 6.45
N SER A 32 -17.57 10.18 7.05
CA SER A 32 -18.01 10.27 8.44
C SER A 32 -16.91 9.89 9.42
N SER A 33 -17.09 10.27 10.69
CA SER A 33 -16.29 9.76 11.80
C SER A 33 -16.72 8.34 12.19
N PHE A 34 -15.87 7.63 12.92
CA PHE A 34 -16.26 6.36 13.53
C PHE A 34 -17.25 6.58 14.68
N ASP A 35 -18.13 5.60 14.89
CA ASP A 35 -18.92 5.52 16.11
C ASP A 35 -18.02 5.14 17.29
N ARG A 36 -18.40 5.50 18.53
CA ARG A 36 -17.53 5.36 19.71
C ARG A 36 -16.98 3.94 19.93
N ARG A 37 -17.76 2.89 19.61
CA ARG A 37 -17.29 1.50 19.69
C ARG A 37 -16.35 1.13 18.55
N GLU A 38 -16.70 1.49 17.32
CA GLU A 38 -15.84 1.21 16.15
C GLU A 38 -14.52 2.00 16.23
N GLY A 39 -14.53 3.21 16.81
CA GLY A 39 -13.34 4.03 16.96
C GLY A 39 -12.28 3.40 17.87
N GLU A 40 -12.67 2.66 18.92
CA GLU A 40 -11.72 1.98 19.81
C GLU A 40 -11.00 0.84 19.08
N ASP A 41 -11.74 0.01 18.34
CA ASP A 41 -11.17 -1.08 17.53
C ASP A 41 -10.23 -0.52 16.46
N ILE A 42 -10.67 0.52 15.76
CA ILE A 42 -9.90 1.16 14.67
C ILE A 42 -8.63 1.83 15.19
N THR A 43 -8.66 2.43 16.40
CA THR A 43 -7.45 3.00 17.00
C THR A 43 -6.40 1.92 17.24
N SER A 44 -6.83 0.74 17.71
CA SER A 44 -5.93 -0.38 17.98
C SER A 44 -5.30 -0.93 16.69
N GLU A 45 -6.12 -1.10 15.64
CA GLU A 45 -5.69 -1.58 14.33
C GLU A 45 -4.79 -0.56 13.61
N SER A 46 -5.16 0.72 13.66
CA SER A 46 -4.37 1.83 13.10
C SER A 46 -2.97 1.90 13.73
N ARG A 47 -2.87 1.63 15.04
CA ARG A 47 -1.58 1.53 15.73
C ARG A 47 -0.77 0.32 15.28
N GLU A 48 -1.42 -0.81 15.01
CA GLU A 48 -0.73 -1.97 14.46
C GLU A 48 -0.17 -1.69 13.06
N TYR A 49 -0.97 -1.05 12.19
CA TYR A 49 -0.51 -0.60 10.88
C TYR A 49 0.66 0.37 10.96
N ASN A 50 0.66 1.28 11.94
CA ASN A 50 1.77 2.18 12.20
C ASN A 50 3.07 1.42 12.53
N ILE A 51 3.01 0.43 13.44
CA ILE A 51 4.18 -0.38 13.82
C ILE A 51 4.70 -1.19 12.62
N ARG A 52 3.79 -1.81 11.85
CA ARG A 52 4.12 -2.54 10.63
C ARG A 52 4.77 -1.63 9.59
N ALA A 53 4.19 -0.45 9.35
CA ALA A 53 4.71 0.54 8.41
C ALA A 53 6.12 1.00 8.79
N LEU A 54 6.37 1.29 10.07
CA LEU A 54 7.69 1.72 10.55
C LEU A 54 8.73 0.59 10.41
N THR A 55 8.35 -0.63 10.75
CA THR A 55 9.21 -1.82 10.61
C THR A 55 9.58 -2.06 9.15
N LEU A 56 8.59 -2.06 8.26
CA LEU A 56 8.80 -2.23 6.82
C LEU A 56 9.61 -1.07 6.23
N SER A 57 9.39 0.17 6.67
CA SER A 57 10.22 1.32 6.28
C SER A 57 11.69 1.09 6.61
N GLY A 58 11.99 0.64 7.84
CA GLY A 58 13.35 0.32 8.26
C GLY A 58 13.99 -0.78 7.42
N LEU A 59 13.24 -1.85 7.13
CA LEU A 59 13.69 -2.94 6.26
C LEU A 59 13.93 -2.47 4.82
N THR A 60 13.03 -1.66 4.25
CA THR A 60 13.19 -1.08 2.92
C THR A 60 14.41 -0.17 2.85
N PHE A 61 14.63 0.66 3.86
CA PHE A 61 15.80 1.53 3.94
C PHE A 61 17.10 0.73 3.99
N ALA A 62 17.16 -0.33 4.82
CA ALA A 62 18.30 -1.23 4.87
C ALA A 62 18.52 -1.95 3.53
N GLY A 63 17.44 -2.39 2.87
CA GLY A 63 17.49 -3.02 1.54
C GLY A 63 18.05 -2.08 0.47
N ILE A 64 17.63 -0.80 0.46
CA ILE A 64 18.19 0.22 -0.44
C ILE A 64 19.71 0.35 -0.21
N ALA A 65 20.16 0.44 1.04
CA ALA A 65 21.57 0.57 1.36
C ALA A 65 22.41 -0.63 0.87
N LEU A 66 21.89 -1.85 1.00
CA LEU A 66 22.55 -3.07 0.53
C LEU A 66 22.60 -3.16 -1.00
N LEU A 67 21.55 -2.69 -1.69
CA LEU A 67 21.46 -2.78 -3.14
C LEU A 67 22.37 -1.82 -3.89
N ILE A 68 22.79 -0.71 -3.27
CA ILE A 68 23.71 0.24 -3.89
C ILE A 68 25.04 -0.43 -4.29
N ASP A 69 25.51 -1.39 -3.49
CA ASP A 69 26.77 -2.12 -3.75
C ASP A 69 26.58 -3.24 -4.80
N ALA A 70 25.41 -3.88 -4.80
CA ALA A 70 25.10 -5.01 -5.69
C ALA A 70 25.08 -4.64 -7.18
N PHE A 71 24.80 -3.37 -7.51
CA PHE A 71 24.59 -2.92 -8.89
C PHE A 71 25.79 -2.24 -9.55
N SER A 72 27.02 -2.47 -9.07
CA SER A 72 28.25 -1.86 -9.60
C SER A 72 28.43 -2.07 -11.12
N HIS A 73 27.80 -3.07 -11.72
CA HIS A 73 27.88 -3.38 -13.16
C HIS A 73 26.62 -3.07 -13.98
N ASN A 74 25.49 -2.70 -13.36
CA ASN A 74 24.23 -2.41 -14.06
C ASN A 74 23.46 -1.24 -13.43
N ILE A 75 23.95 -0.03 -13.71
CA ILE A 75 23.41 1.22 -13.15
C ILE A 75 21.92 1.42 -13.50
N GLN A 76 21.51 1.10 -14.73
CA GLN A 76 20.11 1.28 -15.14
C GLN A 76 19.18 0.38 -14.34
N GLY A 77 19.57 -0.89 -14.14
CA GLY A 77 18.82 -1.82 -13.30
C GLY A 77 18.74 -1.37 -11.84
N ALA A 78 19.82 -0.81 -11.31
CA ALA A 78 19.87 -0.21 -9.98
C ALA A 78 18.81 0.88 -9.83
N VAL A 79 18.77 1.81 -10.79
CA VAL A 79 17.82 2.93 -10.79
C VAL A 79 16.38 2.41 -10.83
N ASP A 80 16.10 1.41 -11.67
CA ASP A 80 14.78 0.80 -11.80
C ASP A 80 14.30 0.13 -10.50
N THR A 81 15.18 -0.56 -9.77
CA THR A 81 14.83 -1.17 -8.48
C THR A 81 14.73 -0.13 -7.35
N ILE A 82 15.70 0.79 -7.26
CA ILE A 82 15.79 1.78 -6.18
C ILE A 82 14.61 2.74 -6.23
N ILE A 83 14.18 3.19 -7.42
CA ILE A 83 13.05 4.12 -7.52
C ILE A 83 11.76 3.51 -6.95
N ILE A 84 11.52 2.22 -7.18
CA ILE A 84 10.36 1.49 -6.63
C ILE A 84 10.50 1.37 -5.10
N LEU A 85 11.69 1.04 -4.59
CA LEU A 85 11.92 0.96 -3.14
C LEU A 85 11.73 2.31 -2.45
N VAL A 86 12.19 3.40 -3.05
CA VAL A 86 11.96 4.76 -2.53
C VAL A 86 10.48 5.10 -2.52
N TYR A 87 9.73 4.72 -3.56
CA TYR A 87 8.28 4.87 -3.59
C TYR A 87 7.60 4.08 -2.46
N SER A 88 7.96 2.80 -2.29
CA SER A 88 7.45 1.96 -1.18
C SER A 88 7.78 2.54 0.19
N PHE A 89 9.01 3.00 0.39
CA PHE A 89 9.43 3.67 1.62
C PHE A 89 8.58 4.91 1.88
N GLY A 90 8.35 5.74 0.86
CA GLY A 90 7.46 6.90 0.94
C GLY A 90 6.04 6.52 1.36
N LEU A 91 5.47 5.46 0.78
CA LEU A 91 4.14 4.96 1.14
C LEU A 91 4.07 4.45 2.58
N PHE A 92 5.09 3.72 3.05
CA PHE A 92 5.14 3.30 4.45
C PHE A 92 5.23 4.49 5.42
N LEU A 93 6.04 5.51 5.09
CA LEU A 93 6.08 6.75 5.88
C LEU A 93 4.74 7.50 5.85
N CYS A 94 4.04 7.52 4.71
CA CYS A 94 2.69 8.07 4.62
C CYS A 94 1.72 7.30 5.52
N SER A 95 1.71 5.96 5.47
CA SER A 95 0.90 5.12 6.34
C SER A 95 1.19 5.40 7.82
N TYR A 96 2.47 5.46 8.20
CA TYR A 96 2.88 5.82 9.56
C TYR A 96 2.36 7.21 9.99
N LYS A 97 2.44 8.22 9.11
CA LYS A 97 1.99 9.59 9.42
C LYS A 97 0.49 9.77 9.44
N ILE A 98 -0.26 8.99 8.67
CA ILE A 98 -1.73 9.09 8.61
C ILE A 98 -2.39 8.56 9.90
N GLU A 99 -1.70 7.73 10.69
CA GLU A 99 -2.20 7.19 11.97
C GLU A 99 -2.83 8.27 12.87
N VAL A 100 -2.21 9.44 13.01
CA VAL A 100 -2.76 10.52 13.86
C VAL A 100 -4.09 11.08 13.36
N LEU A 101 -4.43 10.85 12.09
CA LEU A 101 -5.63 11.33 11.43
C LEU A 101 -6.77 10.29 11.39
N THR A 102 -6.49 9.02 11.68
CA THR A 102 -7.49 7.93 11.54
C THR A 102 -8.66 8.08 12.51
N ASN A 103 -8.44 8.69 13.66
CA ASN A 103 -9.47 8.98 14.64
C ASN A 103 -10.53 10.00 14.17
N TYR A 104 -10.24 10.79 13.13
CA TYR A 104 -11.15 11.84 12.67
C TYR A 104 -12.15 11.35 11.63
N ARG A 105 -11.70 10.58 10.64
CA ARG A 105 -12.53 10.14 9.51
C ARG A 105 -12.09 8.76 9.00
N ARG A 106 -13.06 7.96 8.56
CA ARG A 106 -12.80 6.63 7.99
C ARG A 106 -11.89 6.68 6.77
N LEU A 107 -12.00 7.73 5.96
CA LEU A 107 -11.11 7.96 4.81
C LEU A 107 -9.63 7.89 5.20
N TYR A 108 -9.23 8.47 6.34
CA TYR A 108 -7.82 8.44 6.76
C TYR A 108 -7.38 7.02 7.12
N TRP A 109 -8.24 6.24 7.77
CA TRP A 109 -7.96 4.83 8.05
C TRP A 109 -7.79 4.03 6.75
N ILE A 110 -8.71 4.20 5.78
CA ILE A 110 -8.58 3.57 4.44
C ILE A 110 -7.26 3.99 3.77
N MET A 111 -6.91 5.28 3.80
CA MET A 111 -5.67 5.76 3.22
C MET A 111 -4.44 5.17 3.91
N GLN A 112 -4.45 5.02 5.24
CA GLN A 112 -3.35 4.38 5.98
C GLN A 112 -3.14 2.94 5.51
N GLU A 113 -4.22 2.18 5.41
CA GLU A 113 -4.21 0.78 4.98
C GLU A 113 -3.73 0.66 3.53
N LYS A 114 -4.31 1.45 2.60
CA LYS A 114 -3.89 1.42 1.19
C LYS A 114 -2.44 1.85 0.99
N CYS A 115 -1.95 2.85 1.73
CA CYS A 115 -0.52 3.18 1.71
C CYS A 115 0.35 2.01 2.19
N LEU A 116 -0.04 1.29 3.25
CA LEU A 116 0.70 0.12 3.73
C LEU A 116 0.74 -0.99 2.67
N ASN A 117 -0.43 -1.34 2.15
CA ASN A 117 -0.62 -2.40 1.16
C ASN A 117 0.12 -2.14 -0.15
N PHE A 118 -0.03 -0.94 -0.72
CA PHE A 118 0.70 -0.57 -1.94
C PHE A 118 2.19 -0.37 -1.70
N GLY A 119 2.61 0.02 -0.49
CA GLY A 119 4.01 0.03 -0.09
C GLY A 119 4.62 -1.37 -0.15
N PHE A 120 3.90 -2.37 0.38
CA PHE A 120 4.30 -3.77 0.35
C PHE A 120 4.32 -4.35 -1.07
N LEU A 121 3.30 -4.06 -1.90
CA LEU A 121 3.30 -4.41 -3.32
C LEU A 121 4.48 -3.82 -4.08
N GLY A 122 4.84 -2.55 -3.81
CA GLY A 122 6.01 -1.94 -4.41
C GLY A 122 7.31 -2.62 -3.97
N LEU A 123 7.42 -3.02 -2.70
CA LEU A 123 8.60 -3.74 -2.20
C LEU A 123 8.77 -5.06 -2.95
N ILE A 124 7.71 -5.84 -3.10
CA ILE A 124 7.75 -7.09 -3.86
C ILE A 124 8.03 -6.84 -5.35
N SER A 125 7.39 -5.82 -5.93
CA SER A 125 7.63 -5.45 -7.32
C SER A 125 9.08 -5.06 -7.57
N SER A 126 9.73 -4.40 -6.62
CA SER A 126 11.15 -4.06 -6.70
C SER A 126 12.04 -5.30 -6.70
N LEU A 127 11.69 -6.33 -5.91
CA LEU A 127 12.39 -7.62 -5.90
C LEU A 127 12.19 -8.36 -7.23
N VAL A 128 10.97 -8.39 -7.76
CA VAL A 128 10.69 -8.98 -9.08
C VAL A 128 11.53 -8.29 -10.16
N VAL A 129 11.57 -6.95 -10.17
CA VAL A 129 12.36 -6.16 -11.12
C VAL A 129 13.85 -6.45 -10.95
N PHE A 130 14.35 -6.48 -9.72
CA PHE A 130 15.74 -6.83 -9.40
C PHE A 130 16.13 -8.18 -10.02
N PHE A 131 15.37 -9.24 -9.74
CA PHE A 131 15.68 -10.58 -10.25
C PHE A 131 15.41 -10.74 -11.75
N TYR A 132 14.50 -9.95 -12.31
CA TYR A 132 14.29 -9.87 -13.75
C TYR A 132 15.51 -9.32 -14.47
N ILE A 133 16.11 -8.25 -13.93
CA ILE A 133 17.31 -7.63 -14.49
C ILE A 133 18.51 -8.56 -14.42
N GLU A 134 18.68 -9.29 -13.31
CA GLU A 134 19.75 -10.28 -13.13
C GLU A 134 19.54 -11.58 -13.93
N GLY A 135 18.41 -11.72 -14.64
CA GLY A 135 18.13 -12.87 -15.49
C GLY A 135 17.84 -14.17 -14.73
N ILE A 136 17.50 -14.11 -13.45
CA ILE A 136 17.30 -15.30 -12.60
C ILE A 136 15.85 -15.79 -12.72
N ILE A 137 15.54 -16.49 -13.82
CA ILE A 137 14.19 -16.90 -14.23
C ILE A 137 13.41 -17.67 -13.14
N ILE A 138 14.07 -18.56 -12.40
CA ILE A 138 13.42 -19.35 -11.35
C ILE A 138 12.87 -18.44 -10.24
N ILE A 139 13.63 -17.41 -9.85
CA ILE A 139 13.23 -16.48 -8.80
C ILE A 139 12.08 -15.60 -9.29
N ILE A 140 12.12 -15.16 -10.56
CA ILE A 140 11.01 -14.42 -11.19
C ILE A 140 9.72 -15.23 -11.15
N ALA A 141 9.77 -16.53 -11.45
CA ALA A 141 8.59 -17.39 -11.40
C ALA A 141 8.01 -17.49 -9.99
N VAL A 142 8.86 -17.67 -8.97
CA VAL A 142 8.44 -17.76 -7.57
C VAL A 142 7.82 -16.45 -7.10
N PHE A 143 8.51 -15.31 -7.30
CA PHE A 143 7.98 -14.01 -6.91
C PHE A 143 6.79 -13.59 -7.75
N GLY A 144 6.71 -14.00 -9.02
CA GLY A 144 5.57 -13.75 -9.90
C GLY A 144 4.31 -14.48 -9.43
N VAL A 145 4.42 -15.75 -9.02
CA VAL A 145 3.31 -16.50 -8.41
C VAL A 145 2.90 -15.84 -7.09
N PHE A 146 3.86 -15.51 -6.23
CA PHE A 146 3.59 -14.85 -4.96
C PHE A 146 2.91 -13.48 -5.15
N PHE A 147 3.38 -12.68 -6.10
CA PHE A 147 2.78 -11.41 -6.47
C PHE A 147 1.35 -11.59 -7.00
N GLY A 148 1.11 -12.59 -7.84
CA GLY A 148 -0.23 -12.94 -8.31
C GLY A 148 -1.18 -13.30 -7.17
N VAL A 149 -0.73 -14.07 -6.18
CA VAL A 149 -1.52 -14.39 -4.99
C VAL A 149 -1.89 -13.14 -4.20
N ILE A 150 -0.95 -12.20 -4.02
CA ILE A 150 -1.22 -10.95 -3.30
C ILE A 150 -2.21 -10.07 -4.05
N ILE A 151 -2.10 -9.98 -5.37
CA ILE A 151 -3.10 -9.28 -6.20
C ILE A 151 -4.48 -9.87 -5.97
N ILE A 152 -4.61 -11.20 -5.97
CA ILE A 152 -5.90 -11.88 -5.74
C ILE A 152 -6.44 -11.56 -4.34
N ILE A 153 -5.59 -11.60 -3.31
CA ILE A 153 -5.99 -11.25 -1.94
C ILE A 153 -6.50 -9.80 -1.90
N HIS A 154 -5.79 -8.84 -2.49
CA HIS A 154 -6.24 -7.45 -2.54
C HIS A 154 -7.55 -7.26 -3.30
N LEU A 155 -7.77 -7.98 -4.40
CA LEU A 155 -9.05 -7.90 -5.12
C LEU A 155 -10.21 -8.45 -4.27
N ILE A 156 -9.96 -9.50 -3.49
CA ILE A 156 -10.95 -10.06 -2.55
C ILE A 156 -11.24 -9.06 -1.42
N GLU A 157 -10.21 -8.46 -0.84
CA GLU A 157 -10.33 -7.41 0.19
C GLU A 157 -11.14 -6.22 -0.34
N LEU A 158 -10.77 -5.69 -1.52
CA LEU A 158 -11.49 -4.59 -2.17
C LEU A 158 -12.97 -4.93 -2.41
N TRP A 159 -13.26 -6.16 -2.84
CA TRP A 159 -14.64 -6.60 -3.04
C TRP A 159 -15.42 -6.69 -1.72
N SER A 160 -14.78 -7.22 -0.67
CA SER A 160 -15.35 -7.30 0.68
C SER A 160 -15.66 -5.91 1.23
N ASP A 161 -14.72 -4.97 1.09
CA ASP A 161 -14.88 -3.57 1.52
C ASP A 161 -16.00 -2.89 0.73
N PHE A 162 -16.00 -3.04 -0.60
CA PHE A 162 -17.02 -2.47 -1.46
C PHE A 162 -18.42 -2.94 -1.03
N LYS A 163 -18.58 -4.24 -0.79
CA LYS A 163 -19.83 -4.82 -0.30
C LYS A 163 -20.21 -4.25 1.07
N TYR A 164 -19.26 -4.18 2.00
CA TYR A 164 -19.49 -3.63 3.34
C TYR A 164 -19.99 -2.18 3.31
N TYR A 165 -19.36 -1.31 2.50
CA TYR A 165 -19.73 0.10 2.41
C TYR A 165 -21.03 0.33 1.65
N SER A 166 -21.29 -0.44 0.58
CA SER A 166 -22.51 -0.31 -0.22
C SER A 166 -23.77 -0.77 0.50
N GLU A 167 -23.67 -1.75 1.41
CA GLU A 167 -24.81 -2.31 2.13
C GLU A 167 -25.16 -1.56 3.43
N ARG A 168 -24.24 -0.75 3.98
CA ARG A 168 -24.47 0.00 5.22
C ARG A 168 -25.15 1.35 4.97
N PRO A 169 -26.20 1.70 5.75
CA PRO A 169 -26.78 3.03 5.67
C PRO A 169 -25.79 4.09 6.17
N ALA A 170 -25.84 5.28 5.56
CA ALA A 170 -25.08 6.41 6.04
C ALA A 170 -25.47 6.74 7.50
N PRO A 171 -24.52 7.15 8.36
CA PRO A 171 -24.85 7.55 9.71
C PRO A 171 -25.80 8.74 9.67
N LYS A 172 -26.89 8.68 10.45
CA LYS A 172 -27.82 9.80 10.55
C LYS A 172 -27.04 10.98 11.13
N ASN A 173 -26.92 12.02 10.32
CA ASN A 173 -26.15 13.21 10.62
C ASN A 173 -26.75 13.90 11.86
N ASN A 174 -26.29 13.52 13.05
CA ASN A 174 -26.55 14.28 14.27
C ASN A 174 -25.71 15.54 14.12
N LYS A 175 -26.32 16.59 13.56
CA LYS A 175 -25.74 17.93 13.52
C LYS A 175 -25.27 18.26 14.93
N VAL A 176 -23.96 18.32 15.12
CA VAL A 176 -23.33 18.99 16.26
C VAL A 176 -23.21 20.45 15.88
#